data_AF-A0A938GW26-F1
#
_entry.id   AF-A0A938GW26-F1
#
_cell.length_a   1.000
_cell.length_b   1.000
_cell.length_c   1.000
_cell.angle_alpha   90.00
_cell.angle_beta   90.00
_cell.angle_gamma   90.00
#
_symmetry.space_group_name_H-M   'P 1'
#
loop_
_entity.id
_entity.type
_entity.pdbx_description
1 polymer ?
#
loop_
_entity_poly.entity_id
_entity_poly.type
_entity_poly.pdbx_seq_one_letter_code
_entity_poly.pdbx_strand_id
1 'polypeptide(L)'
;MAALVGCGLSGLALHGVYDPQNASRTIAEWLLGHPGLVLIRNFHYWSAQLLVLSLSVLLWRRLQPSAAFPPGRLVRVALVLCLPTLVFLIASGHLLRGDADARSFQPLFTALVADLPYFGLFLASLWPGIEANLPALLFHHTISASAFVALVLAASLRRPFPRLSRLAFVACATLVWSLVVSPGLNDGLNRQTNLPWLFLGAQEFLHWQPETMVIVLVGLAALWLAWALPRFSPTSSHRIRLGLLVTAGLYAILTGLGLFWPQTDSGSRHLRWPAGRGDWRLGSIVSPAPASPGASHHPVPVVLGRPEGCLVCHSKITGLGDSHRPEAIGCASCHGGNTTTLDADRAHAEMIRIPGNLSDAPHTCGTAGCHSEILPRVERSIMATFSGVIDVNRRIFGEPVDAAAPPPHVRELKHSAADSHLRQLCVSCHLGQPKEAWGPIGQESRGGGCNACHLTYSPAALEALDRFESAPLLTRKTIPAVHPSF
;
A
#
# COMPACT_ATOMS: atom_id res chain seq x y z
N MET A 1 29.33 -7.11 -2.11
CA MET A 1 29.97 -5.83 -2.48
C MET A 1 29.32 -5.15 -3.68
N ALA A 2 29.20 -5.77 -4.86
CA ALA A 2 28.59 -5.10 -6.03
C ALA A 2 27.18 -4.52 -5.73
N ALA A 3 26.29 -5.31 -5.11
CA ALA A 3 24.97 -4.84 -4.67
C ALA A 3 25.06 -3.68 -3.65
N LEU A 4 26.00 -3.73 -2.70
CA LEU A 4 26.23 -2.65 -1.73
C LEU A 4 26.68 -1.35 -2.43
N VAL A 5 27.61 -1.44 -3.40
CA VAL A 5 28.06 -0.28 -4.18
C VAL A 5 26.88 0.30 -4.97
N GLY A 6 26.05 -0.56 -5.57
CA GLY A 6 24.82 -0.15 -6.24
C GLY A 6 23.87 0.61 -5.30
N CYS A 7 23.57 0.06 -4.12
CA CYS A 7 22.78 0.72 -3.09
C CYS A 7 23.38 2.04 -2.64
N GLY A 8 24.68 2.07 -2.34
CA GLY A 8 25.36 3.26 -1.82
C GLY A 8 25.34 4.42 -2.81
N LEU A 9 25.70 4.16 -4.08
CA LEU A 9 25.71 5.19 -5.12
C LEU A 9 24.31 5.70 -5.43
N SER A 10 23.35 4.79 -5.61
CA SER A 10 21.95 5.20 -5.86
C SER A 10 21.31 5.87 -4.65
N GLY A 11 21.61 5.43 -3.43
CA GLY A 11 21.11 6.00 -2.19
C GLY A 11 21.64 7.40 -1.95
N LEU A 12 22.93 7.64 -2.20
CA LEU A 12 23.53 8.98 -2.14
C LEU A 12 22.94 9.92 -3.19
N ALA A 13 22.68 9.43 -4.40
CA ALA A 13 22.02 10.22 -5.45
C ALA A 13 20.60 10.64 -5.04
N LEU A 14 19.82 9.73 -4.43
CA LEU A 14 18.47 10.04 -3.92
C LEU A 14 18.51 10.96 -2.70
N HIS A 15 19.49 10.79 -1.81
CA HIS A 15 19.63 11.60 -0.60
C HIS A 15 19.72 13.09 -0.89
N GLY A 16 20.39 13.49 -1.99
CA GLY A 16 20.53 14.90 -2.37
C GLY A 16 19.24 15.57 -2.87
N VAL A 17 18.21 14.79 -3.21
CA VAL A 17 16.94 15.28 -3.78
C VAL A 17 15.71 14.85 -2.97
N TYR A 18 15.92 14.18 -1.84
CA TYR A 18 14.88 13.66 -0.97
C TYR A 18 14.64 14.59 0.22
N ASP A 19 13.40 15.06 0.40
CA ASP A 19 13.00 15.86 1.56
C ASP A 19 12.33 14.95 2.62
N PRO A 20 12.98 14.68 3.76
CA PRO A 20 12.39 13.87 4.82
C PRO A 20 11.16 14.50 5.48
N GLN A 21 10.94 15.82 5.38
CA GLN A 21 9.73 16.46 5.93
C GLN A 21 8.51 16.25 5.03
N ASN A 22 8.73 15.98 3.74
CA ASN A 22 7.69 15.79 2.73
C ASN A 22 7.91 14.46 1.97
N ALA A 23 8.32 13.41 2.69
CA ALA A 23 8.78 12.13 2.15
C ALA A 23 7.92 11.53 1.02
N SER A 24 6.62 11.33 1.28
CA SER A 24 5.69 10.73 0.33
C SER A 24 5.47 11.62 -0.89
N ARG A 25 5.39 12.93 -0.68
CA ARG A 25 5.28 13.93 -1.74
C ARG A 25 6.50 13.90 -2.65
N THR A 26 7.72 13.91 -2.09
CA THR A 26 8.95 13.86 -2.88
C THR A 26 8.99 12.62 -3.78
N ILE A 27 8.60 11.46 -3.27
CA ILE A 27 8.56 10.22 -4.08
C ILE A 27 7.46 10.28 -5.14
N ALA A 28 6.29 10.83 -4.82
CA ALA A 28 5.21 10.99 -5.80
C ALA A 28 5.60 11.94 -6.95
N GLU A 29 6.28 13.05 -6.65
CA GLU A 29 6.83 13.96 -7.65
C GLU A 29 7.80 13.22 -8.59
N TRP A 30 8.65 12.33 -8.05
CA TRP A 30 9.50 11.50 -8.89
C TRP A 30 8.69 10.58 -9.81
N LEU A 31 7.68 9.89 -9.27
CA LEU A 31 6.82 8.98 -10.00
C LEU A 31 6.02 9.66 -11.11
N LEU A 32 5.64 10.92 -10.93
CA LEU A 32 4.79 11.66 -11.85
C LEU A 32 5.59 12.48 -12.89
N GLY A 33 6.81 12.92 -12.55
CA GLY A 33 7.54 13.90 -13.38
C GLY A 33 9.02 13.60 -13.66
N HIS A 34 9.65 12.61 -13.00
CA HIS A 34 11.09 12.40 -13.08
C HIS A 34 11.48 10.93 -13.32
N PRO A 35 11.35 10.40 -14.55
CA PRO A 35 11.64 8.99 -14.84
C PRO A 35 13.08 8.57 -14.49
N GLY A 36 14.05 9.49 -14.58
CA GLY A 36 15.43 9.23 -14.15
C GLY A 36 15.55 8.98 -12.64
N LEU A 37 14.82 9.73 -11.80
CA LEU A 37 14.80 9.52 -10.35
C LEU A 37 14.05 8.24 -9.99
N VAL A 38 12.98 7.91 -10.73
CA VAL A 38 12.28 6.61 -10.59
C VAL A 38 13.24 5.46 -10.89
N LEU A 39 14.04 5.55 -11.96
CA LEU A 39 15.02 4.53 -12.30
C LEU A 39 16.08 4.36 -11.21
N ILE A 40 16.62 5.46 -10.68
CA ILE A 40 17.59 5.43 -9.57
C ILE A 40 16.95 4.81 -8.31
N ARG A 41 15.71 5.18 -7.99
CA ARG A 41 14.94 4.60 -6.87
C ARG A 41 14.72 3.10 -7.04
N ASN A 42 14.32 2.64 -8.22
CA ASN A 42 14.13 1.22 -8.49
C ASN A 42 15.46 0.47 -8.39
N PHE A 43 16.52 1.04 -8.95
CA PHE A 43 17.87 0.47 -8.86
C PHE A 43 18.35 0.37 -7.41
N HIS A 44 18.07 1.38 -6.59
CA HIS A 44 18.35 1.35 -5.15
C HIS A 44 17.59 0.22 -4.45
N TYR A 45 16.28 0.13 -4.68
CA TYR A 45 15.42 -0.90 -4.11
C TYR A 45 15.89 -2.32 -4.46
N TRP A 46 16.12 -2.60 -5.74
CA TRP A 46 16.51 -3.94 -6.20
C TRP A 46 17.95 -4.29 -5.81
N SER A 47 18.86 -3.31 -5.78
CA SER A 47 20.19 -3.50 -5.20
C SER A 47 20.10 -3.89 -3.73
N ALA A 48 19.16 -3.30 -2.97
CA ALA A 48 18.97 -3.60 -1.55
C ALA A 48 18.45 -5.03 -1.35
N GLN A 49 17.51 -5.49 -2.19
CA GLN A 49 17.06 -6.89 -2.16
C GLN A 49 18.20 -7.86 -2.44
N LEU A 50 19.00 -7.59 -3.47
CA LEU A 50 20.17 -8.40 -3.80
C LEU A 50 21.22 -8.37 -2.68
N LEU A 51 21.39 -7.25 -1.98
CA LEU A 51 22.30 -7.14 -0.83
C LEU A 51 21.86 -8.05 0.32
N VAL A 52 20.58 -8.05 0.68
CA VAL A 52 20.01 -8.90 1.73
C VAL A 52 20.23 -10.38 1.42
N LEU A 53 19.87 -10.81 0.21
CA LEU A 53 20.04 -12.20 -0.23
C LEU A 53 21.52 -12.59 -0.27
N SER A 54 22.37 -11.74 -0.84
CA SER A 54 23.81 -12.02 -0.95
C SER A 54 24.50 -12.08 0.42
N LEU A 55 24.12 -11.22 1.37
CA LEU A 55 24.71 -11.21 2.70
C LEU A 55 24.25 -12.43 3.51
N SER A 56 23.00 -12.84 3.37
CA SER A 56 22.47 -14.07 3.98
C SER A 56 23.26 -15.31 3.50
N VAL A 57 23.53 -15.40 2.20
CA VAL A 57 24.38 -16.45 1.62
C VAL A 57 25.83 -16.35 2.10
N LEU A 58 26.38 -15.14 2.19
CA LEU A 58 27.74 -14.92 2.70
C LEU A 58 27.85 -15.40 4.16
N LEU A 59 26.92 -15.02 5.01
CA LEU A 59 26.85 -15.42 6.40
C LEU A 59 26.80 -16.94 6.52
N TRP A 60 25.90 -17.57 5.74
CA TRP A 60 25.75 -19.02 5.68
C TRP A 60 27.03 -19.75 5.30
N ARG A 61 27.87 -19.16 4.44
CA ARG A 61 29.17 -19.73 4.04
C ARG A 61 30.28 -19.46 5.05
N ARG A 62 30.30 -18.27 5.64
CA ARG A 62 31.39 -17.79 6.52
C ARG A 62 31.33 -18.35 7.93
N LEU A 63 30.13 -18.69 8.43
CA LEU A 63 29.94 -19.20 9.77
C LEU A 63 30.05 -20.74 9.86
N GLN A 64 30.35 -21.43 8.76
CA GLN A 64 30.53 -22.88 8.79
C GLN A 64 31.82 -23.25 9.52
N PRO A 65 31.84 -24.36 10.30
CA PRO A 65 33.06 -24.85 10.93
C PRO A 65 34.19 -25.11 9.93
N SER A 66 33.84 -25.58 8.73
CA SER A 66 34.76 -25.90 7.62
C SER A 66 35.01 -24.73 6.66
N ALA A 67 34.71 -23.49 7.05
CA ALA A 67 34.91 -22.33 6.18
C ALA A 67 36.39 -22.17 5.79
N ALA A 68 36.69 -22.13 4.49
CA ALA A 68 38.05 -22.00 3.95
C ALA A 68 38.81 -20.73 4.38
N PHE A 69 38.12 -19.76 4.97
CA PHE A 69 38.71 -18.58 5.59
C PHE A 69 37.77 -18.12 6.72
N PRO A 70 37.98 -18.64 7.94
CA PRO A 70 37.11 -18.34 9.06
C PRO A 70 37.35 -16.89 9.53
N PRO A 71 36.29 -16.10 9.78
CA PRO A 71 36.45 -14.76 10.32
C PRO A 71 37.00 -14.82 11.76
N GLY A 72 37.84 -13.83 12.10
CA GLY A 72 38.25 -13.59 13.49
C GLY A 72 37.05 -13.32 14.40
N ARG A 73 37.23 -13.40 15.73
CA ARG A 73 36.13 -13.31 16.71
C ARG A 73 35.29 -12.04 16.54
N LEU A 74 35.94 -10.88 16.41
CA LEU A 74 35.25 -9.58 16.23
C LEU A 74 34.49 -9.52 14.90
N VAL A 75 35.12 -9.91 13.80
CA VAL A 75 34.49 -9.93 12.46
C VAL A 75 33.29 -10.90 12.44
N ARG A 76 33.36 -12.01 13.17
CA ARG A 76 32.26 -12.96 13.31
C ARG A 76 31.05 -12.35 14.03
N VAL A 77 31.29 -11.67 15.16
CA VAL A 77 30.23 -10.95 15.88
C VAL A 77 29.61 -9.90 14.95
N ALA A 78 30.43 -9.09 14.28
CA ALA A 78 29.96 -8.06 13.39
C ALA A 78 29.17 -8.61 12.19
N LEU A 79 29.60 -9.76 11.62
CA LEU A 79 28.87 -10.48 10.57
C LEU A 79 27.47 -10.92 11.02
N VAL A 80 27.34 -11.44 12.24
CA VAL A 80 26.03 -11.84 12.78
C VAL A 80 25.17 -10.61 13.04
N LEU A 81 25.75 -9.54 13.57
CA LEU A 81 25.06 -8.25 13.79
C LEU A 81 24.62 -7.58 12.48
N CYS A 82 25.23 -7.90 11.33
CA CYS A 82 24.71 -7.41 10.05
C CYS A 82 23.29 -7.89 9.75
N LEU A 83 22.83 -9.03 10.29
CA LEU A 83 21.45 -9.48 10.07
C LEU A 83 20.41 -8.49 10.63
N PRO A 84 20.41 -8.15 11.94
CA PRO A 84 19.50 -7.13 12.45
C PRO A 84 19.75 -5.74 11.83
N THR A 85 20.99 -5.40 11.45
CA THR A 85 21.24 -4.14 10.71
C THR A 85 20.59 -4.14 9.33
N LEU A 86 20.56 -5.26 8.61
CA LEU A 86 19.84 -5.37 7.34
C LEU A 86 18.33 -5.28 7.53
N VAL A 87 17.79 -5.92 8.56
CA VAL A 87 16.38 -5.79 8.93
C VAL A 87 16.05 -4.32 9.18
N PHE A 88 16.89 -3.61 9.93
CA PHE A 88 16.78 -2.17 10.14
C PHE A 88 16.88 -1.38 8.83
N LEU A 89 17.82 -1.68 7.92
CA LEU A 89 17.94 -0.97 6.65
C LEU A 89 16.71 -1.14 5.76
N ILE A 90 16.11 -2.34 5.71
CA ILE A 90 14.86 -2.58 4.98
C ILE A 90 13.68 -1.87 5.64
N ALA A 91 13.57 -1.94 6.97
CA ALA A 91 12.53 -1.26 7.73
C ALA A 91 12.62 0.26 7.57
N SER A 92 13.78 0.84 7.85
CA SER A 92 14.03 2.29 7.71
C SER A 92 13.84 2.78 6.29
N GLY A 93 14.28 2.04 5.27
CA GLY A 93 14.04 2.40 3.86
C GLY A 93 12.55 2.40 3.50
N HIS A 94 11.75 1.51 4.09
CA HIS A 94 10.30 1.50 3.92
C HIS A 94 9.62 2.65 4.68
N LEU A 95 10.02 2.91 5.92
CA LEU A 95 9.52 4.03 6.73
C LEU A 95 9.83 5.39 6.07
N LEU A 96 10.98 5.52 5.41
CA LEU A 96 11.36 6.68 4.58
C LEU A 96 10.46 6.89 3.35
N ARG A 97 9.48 6.02 3.07
CA ARG A 97 8.44 6.34 2.08
C ARG A 97 7.45 7.39 2.59
N GLY A 98 7.26 7.48 3.91
CA GLY A 98 6.31 8.40 4.55
C GLY A 98 4.85 8.28 4.06
N ASP A 99 4.52 7.17 3.40
CA ASP A 99 3.23 6.91 2.79
C ASP A 99 2.33 6.08 3.72
N ALA A 100 1.14 5.68 3.26
CA ALA A 100 0.20 4.98 4.13
C ALA A 100 0.70 3.59 4.57
N ASP A 101 1.46 2.91 3.72
CA ASP A 101 2.12 1.64 4.03
C ASP A 101 3.13 1.84 5.17
N ALA A 102 3.99 2.86 5.06
CA ALA A 102 4.98 3.21 6.08
C ALA A 102 4.32 3.49 7.45
N ARG A 103 3.27 4.31 7.47
CA ARG A 103 2.52 4.64 8.71
C ARG A 103 1.90 3.40 9.35
N SER A 104 1.38 2.48 8.54
CA SER A 104 0.75 1.26 9.04
C SER A 104 1.76 0.22 9.52
N PHE A 105 2.97 0.23 8.95
CA PHE A 105 4.08 -0.62 9.38
C PHE A 105 4.72 -0.14 10.70
N GLN A 106 4.67 1.16 11.00
CA GLN A 106 5.37 1.72 12.16
C GLN A 106 5.03 1.06 13.50
N PRO A 107 3.75 0.85 13.89
CA PRO A 107 3.42 0.25 15.18
C PRO A 107 4.04 -1.14 15.34
N LEU A 108 4.00 -1.97 14.29
CA LEU A 108 4.62 -3.29 14.29
C LEU A 108 6.13 -3.20 14.49
N PHE A 109 6.82 -2.32 13.75
CA PHE A 109 8.26 -2.15 13.88
C PHE A 109 8.64 -1.67 15.28
N THR A 110 7.92 -0.68 15.82
CA THR A 110 8.14 -0.17 17.18
C THR A 110 7.93 -1.26 18.22
N ALA A 111 6.88 -2.08 18.12
CA ALA A 111 6.63 -3.18 19.03
C ALA A 111 7.76 -4.22 19.01
N LEU A 112 8.21 -4.64 17.83
CA LEU A 112 9.33 -5.58 17.67
C LEU A 112 10.65 -5.03 18.27
N VAL A 113 10.89 -3.72 18.17
CA VAL A 113 12.08 -3.09 18.77
C VAL A 113 11.92 -2.95 20.28
N ALA A 114 10.73 -2.57 20.76
CA ALA A 114 10.42 -2.39 22.18
C ALA A 114 10.60 -3.69 22.98
N ASP A 115 10.27 -4.82 22.38
CA ASP A 115 10.39 -6.16 22.97
C ASP A 115 11.83 -6.69 23.03
N LEU A 116 12.81 -5.97 22.46
CA LEU A 116 14.22 -6.35 22.65
C LEU A 116 14.58 -6.27 24.15
N PRO A 117 15.14 -7.34 24.73
CA PRO A 117 15.45 -7.37 26.15
C PRO A 117 16.51 -6.30 26.50
N TYR A 118 16.40 -5.75 27.71
CA TYR A 118 17.28 -4.74 28.32
C TYR A 118 17.24 -3.34 27.69
N PHE A 119 17.25 -3.21 26.37
CA PHE A 119 17.39 -1.92 25.68
C PHE A 119 16.24 -1.58 24.73
N GLY A 120 15.25 -2.46 24.56
CA GLY A 120 14.19 -2.29 23.56
C GLY A 120 13.38 -1.02 23.74
N LEU A 121 12.93 -0.73 24.96
CA LEU A 121 12.19 0.52 25.25
C LEU A 121 13.02 1.77 24.96
N PHE A 122 14.30 1.77 25.33
CA PHE A 122 15.20 2.88 25.00
C PHE A 122 15.34 3.03 23.49
N LEU A 123 15.61 1.94 22.76
CA LEU A 123 15.73 1.98 21.31
C LEU A 123 14.42 2.42 20.64
N ALA A 124 13.27 1.91 21.06
CA ALA A 124 11.97 2.31 20.54
C ALA A 124 11.69 3.81 20.80
N SER A 125 12.17 4.35 21.93
CA SER A 125 12.04 5.76 22.27
C SER A 125 12.89 6.72 21.41
N LEU A 126 13.86 6.21 20.65
CA LEU A 126 14.66 7.03 19.73
C LEU A 126 13.91 7.42 18.45
N TRP A 127 12.73 6.84 18.21
CA TRP A 127 11.91 7.10 17.01
C TRP A 127 10.42 7.33 17.34
N PRO A 128 10.05 8.36 18.14
CA PRO A 128 8.64 8.69 18.39
C PRO A 128 7.98 9.23 17.12
N GLY A 129 7.12 8.44 16.47
CA GLY A 129 6.43 8.87 15.24
C GLY A 129 7.35 8.89 14.01
N ILE A 130 6.91 8.37 12.86
CA ILE A 130 7.66 8.52 11.59
C ILE A 130 7.89 10.01 11.32
N GLU A 131 6.84 10.84 11.40
CA GLU A 131 6.88 12.22 10.90
C GLU A 131 7.90 13.12 11.63
N ALA A 132 8.07 12.95 12.93
CA ALA A 132 8.99 13.79 13.71
C ALA A 132 10.47 13.40 13.56
N ASN A 133 10.78 12.18 13.11
CA ASN A 133 12.14 11.62 13.16
C ASN A 133 12.68 11.10 11.82
N LEU A 134 11.99 11.36 10.71
CA LEU A 134 12.46 11.01 9.36
C LEU A 134 13.90 11.52 9.06
N PRO A 135 14.33 12.73 9.46
CA PRO A 135 15.71 13.17 9.24
C PRO A 135 16.75 12.31 9.98
N ALA A 136 16.47 11.96 11.24
CA ALA A 136 17.36 11.09 12.03
C ALA A 136 17.37 9.66 11.48
N LEU A 137 16.20 9.15 11.07
CA LEU A 137 16.08 7.86 10.42
C LEU A 137 16.85 7.83 9.09
N LEU A 138 16.76 8.89 8.29
CA LEU A 138 17.51 9.06 7.05
C LEU A 138 19.02 9.02 7.32
N PHE A 139 19.51 9.74 8.33
CA PHE A 139 20.92 9.71 8.72
C PHE A 139 21.39 8.30 9.09
N HIS A 140 20.64 7.59 9.93
CA HIS A 140 21.01 6.22 10.32
C HIS A 140 20.92 5.24 9.16
N HIS A 141 19.96 5.41 8.25
CA HIS A 141 19.83 4.61 7.04
C HIS A 141 21.00 4.83 6.07
N THR A 142 21.31 6.08 5.74
CA THR A 142 22.30 6.42 4.70
C THR A 142 23.74 6.34 5.19
N ILE A 143 23.99 6.70 6.45
CA ILE A 143 25.35 6.81 7.01
C ILE A 143 25.61 5.66 7.99
N SER A 144 24.97 5.65 9.16
CA SER A 144 25.41 4.76 10.26
C SER A 144 25.30 3.27 9.92
N ALA A 145 24.11 2.80 9.55
CA ALA A 145 23.84 1.38 9.29
C ALA A 145 24.50 0.92 7.99
N SER A 146 24.47 1.76 6.95
CA SER A 146 25.13 1.48 5.67
C SER A 146 26.65 1.39 5.81
N ALA A 147 27.29 2.30 6.55
CA ALA A 147 28.72 2.25 6.82
C ALA A 147 29.11 1.01 7.63
N PHE A 148 28.31 0.63 8.64
CA PHE A 148 28.54 -0.61 9.39
C PHE A 148 28.57 -1.83 8.47
N VAL A 149 27.54 -2.02 7.62
CA VAL A 149 27.50 -3.14 6.67
C VAL A 149 28.67 -3.10 5.69
N ALA A 150 29.06 -1.91 5.22
CA ALA A 150 30.20 -1.73 4.34
C ALA A 150 31.53 -2.16 4.98
N LEU A 151 31.80 -1.71 6.20
CA LEU A 151 33.01 -2.03 6.96
C LEU A 151 33.10 -3.53 7.26
N VAL A 152 31.99 -4.14 7.70
CA VAL A 152 31.94 -5.57 7.98
C VAL A 152 32.17 -6.38 6.71
N LEU A 153 31.54 -6.00 5.59
CA LEU A 153 31.77 -6.66 4.30
C LEU A 153 33.21 -6.52 3.82
N ALA A 154 33.82 -5.34 3.98
CA ALA A 154 35.21 -5.13 3.62
C ALA A 154 36.15 -6.01 4.44
N ALA A 155 35.95 -6.09 5.76
CA ALA A 155 36.70 -6.96 6.66
C ALA A 155 36.45 -8.46 6.42
N SER A 156 35.27 -8.81 5.89
CA SER A 156 34.85 -10.20 5.69
C SER A 156 35.22 -10.77 4.34
N LEU A 157 35.76 -9.98 3.40
CA LEU A 157 36.08 -10.43 2.04
C LEU A 157 37.59 -10.37 1.80
N ARG A 158 38.17 -11.44 1.22
CA ARG A 158 39.59 -11.46 0.84
C ARG A 158 39.94 -10.39 -0.20
N ARG A 159 38.99 -10.08 -1.08
CA ARG A 159 39.06 -8.98 -2.04
C ARG A 159 37.78 -8.16 -1.87
N PRO A 160 37.84 -7.05 -1.13
CA PRO A 160 36.65 -6.26 -0.85
C PRO A 160 36.06 -5.69 -2.13
N PHE A 161 36.91 -5.21 -3.05
CA PHE A 161 36.48 -4.66 -4.32
C PHE A 161 36.19 -5.78 -5.35
N PRO A 162 34.96 -5.82 -5.92
CA PRO A 162 34.65 -6.75 -6.99
C PRO A 162 35.42 -6.37 -8.27
N ARG A 163 35.69 -7.36 -9.12
CA ARG A 163 36.18 -7.08 -10.48
C ARG A 163 35.16 -6.22 -11.24
N LEU A 164 35.65 -5.32 -12.09
CA LEU A 164 34.79 -4.43 -12.88
C LEU A 164 33.73 -5.20 -13.68
N SER A 165 34.09 -6.36 -14.26
CA SER A 165 33.14 -7.21 -14.98
C SER A 165 31.98 -7.71 -14.12
N ARG A 166 32.23 -8.04 -12.85
CA ARG A 166 31.17 -8.46 -11.91
C ARG A 166 30.31 -7.29 -11.46
N LEU A 167 30.94 -6.13 -11.25
CA LEU A 167 30.22 -4.91 -10.93
C LEU A 167 29.28 -4.53 -12.06
N ALA A 168 29.79 -4.52 -13.30
CA ALA A 168 29.01 -4.25 -14.51
C ALA A 168 27.88 -5.26 -14.70
N PHE A 169 28.15 -6.57 -14.54
CA PHE A 169 27.11 -7.59 -14.66
C PHE A 169 25.97 -7.38 -13.66
N VAL A 170 26.28 -7.20 -12.38
CA VAL A 170 25.26 -6.97 -11.34
C VAL A 170 24.51 -5.67 -11.60
N ALA A 171 25.22 -4.59 -11.93
CA ALA A 171 24.58 -3.31 -12.26
C ALA A 171 23.66 -3.43 -13.46
N CYS A 172 24.08 -4.04 -14.57
CA CYS A 172 23.25 -4.22 -15.75
C CYS A 172 22.03 -5.11 -15.45
N ALA A 173 22.20 -6.22 -14.73
CA ALA A 173 21.08 -7.10 -14.36
C ALA A 173 20.06 -6.37 -13.49
N THR A 174 20.52 -5.64 -12.47
CA THR A 174 19.65 -4.82 -11.62
C THR A 174 18.98 -3.71 -12.43
N LEU A 175 19.70 -3.07 -13.35
CA LEU A 175 19.17 -1.99 -14.20
C LEU A 175 18.05 -2.49 -15.11
N VAL A 176 18.24 -3.63 -15.78
CA VAL A 176 17.20 -4.25 -16.62
C VAL A 176 15.93 -4.50 -15.82
N TRP A 177 16.06 -5.09 -14.64
CA TRP A 177 14.92 -5.31 -13.77
C TRP A 177 14.27 -4.01 -13.26
N SER A 178 15.10 -3.00 -12.96
CA SER A 178 14.66 -1.68 -12.51
C SER A 178 13.89 -0.89 -13.56
N LEU A 179 14.04 -1.22 -14.85
CA LEU A 179 13.28 -0.60 -15.95
C LEU A 179 11.85 -1.11 -16.07
N VAL A 180 11.60 -2.34 -15.59
CA VAL A 180 10.32 -3.05 -15.81
C VAL A 180 9.51 -3.27 -14.54
N VAL A 181 10.15 -3.24 -13.35
CA VAL A 181 9.45 -3.36 -12.07
C VAL A 181 9.81 -2.20 -11.15
N SER A 182 8.81 -1.38 -10.83
CA SER A 182 8.95 -0.25 -9.92
C SER A 182 8.15 -0.47 -8.63
N PRO A 183 8.73 -0.26 -7.43
CA PRO A 183 7.95 -0.28 -6.20
C PRO A 183 6.90 0.84 -6.20
N GLY A 184 5.66 0.52 -5.85
CA GLY A 184 4.57 1.48 -5.77
C GLY A 184 4.72 2.49 -4.63
N LEU A 185 3.67 3.30 -4.47
CA LEU A 185 3.50 4.27 -3.39
C LEU A 185 2.02 4.28 -3.02
N ASN A 186 1.71 4.15 -1.74
CA ASN A 186 0.33 4.12 -1.25
C ASN A 186 -0.10 5.50 -0.75
N ASP A 187 -0.97 6.15 -1.52
CA ASP A 187 -1.54 7.48 -1.24
C ASP A 187 -2.49 7.52 -0.02
N GLY A 188 -2.80 6.36 0.57
CA GLY A 188 -3.71 6.22 1.72
C GLY A 188 -5.19 6.18 1.34
N LEU A 189 -5.52 6.30 0.05
CA LEU A 189 -6.86 6.02 -0.45
C LEU A 189 -7.09 4.51 -0.58
N ASN A 190 -6.02 3.76 -0.89
CA ASN A 190 -6.05 2.32 -0.75
C ASN A 190 -5.85 1.92 0.73
N ARG A 191 -6.88 1.32 1.33
CA ARG A 191 -6.83 0.82 2.72
C ARG A 191 -5.95 -0.42 2.90
N GLN A 192 -5.64 -1.13 1.82
CA GLN A 192 -4.73 -2.26 1.87
C GLN A 192 -3.31 -1.71 2.01
N THR A 193 -2.68 -2.08 3.11
CA THR A 193 -1.32 -1.64 3.43
C THR A 193 -0.37 -2.79 3.18
N ASN A 194 0.72 -2.50 2.47
CA ASN A 194 1.71 -3.50 2.10
C ASN A 194 2.96 -3.32 2.95
N LEU A 195 3.29 -4.32 3.77
CA LEU A 195 4.54 -4.35 4.51
C LEU A 195 5.70 -4.73 3.56
N PRO A 196 6.96 -4.40 3.91
CA PRO A 196 8.10 -4.99 3.23
C PRO A 196 8.00 -6.52 3.31
N TRP A 197 8.34 -7.23 2.23
CA TRP A 197 8.23 -8.70 2.18
C TRP A 197 8.93 -9.41 3.35
N LEU A 198 10.01 -8.82 3.87
CA LEU A 198 10.75 -9.32 5.02
C LEU A 198 9.93 -9.33 6.32
N PHE A 199 8.84 -8.58 6.42
CA PHE A 199 7.96 -8.48 7.59
C PHE A 199 6.59 -9.13 7.38
N LEU A 200 6.22 -9.49 6.15
CA LEU A 200 4.94 -10.16 5.87
C LEU A 200 4.80 -11.48 6.64
N GLY A 201 5.88 -12.27 6.72
CA GLY A 201 5.86 -13.53 7.48
C GLY A 201 5.67 -13.30 8.99
N ALA A 202 6.24 -12.22 9.54
CA ALA A 202 6.03 -11.82 10.92
C ALA A 202 4.58 -11.37 11.16
N GLN A 203 4.01 -10.56 10.26
CA GLN A 203 2.61 -10.14 10.33
C GLN A 203 1.66 -11.33 10.31
N GLU A 204 1.86 -12.28 9.38
CA GLU A 204 1.02 -13.48 9.31
C GLU A 204 1.15 -14.36 10.57
N PHE A 205 2.35 -14.47 11.14
CA PHE A 205 2.55 -15.18 12.39
C PHE A 205 1.78 -14.54 13.56
N LEU A 206 1.73 -13.21 13.62
CA LEU A 206 1.06 -12.48 14.69
C LEU A 206 -0.47 -12.68 14.69
N HIS A 207 -1.07 -13.06 13.56
CA HIS A 207 -2.49 -13.46 13.54
C HIS A 207 -2.78 -14.71 14.38
N TRP A 208 -1.78 -15.57 14.60
CA TRP A 208 -1.92 -16.77 15.44
C TRP A 208 -1.31 -16.61 16.82
N GLN A 209 -0.27 -15.80 16.94
CA GLN A 209 0.46 -15.53 18.17
C GLN A 209 0.63 -14.01 18.32
N PRO A 210 -0.32 -13.30 18.97
CA PRO A 210 -0.33 -11.84 19.00
C PRO A 210 0.88 -11.18 19.68
N GLU A 211 1.65 -11.95 20.47
CA GLU A 211 2.79 -11.46 21.23
C GLU A 211 4.06 -11.33 20.36
N THR A 212 4.52 -10.10 20.14
CA THR A 212 5.73 -9.80 19.35
C THR A 212 7.01 -10.36 19.99
N MET A 213 7.03 -10.57 21.30
CA MET A 213 8.14 -11.12 22.06
C MET A 213 8.61 -12.49 21.52
N VAL A 214 7.69 -13.33 21.05
CA VAL A 214 8.04 -14.66 20.51
C VAL A 214 8.91 -14.53 19.27
N ILE A 215 8.57 -13.60 18.36
CA ILE A 215 9.36 -13.32 17.15
C ILE A 215 10.76 -12.83 17.53
N VAL A 216 10.83 -11.93 18.51
CA VAL A 216 12.11 -11.38 19.01
C VAL A 216 12.99 -12.48 19.61
N LEU A 217 12.43 -13.33 20.49
CA LEU A 217 13.17 -14.42 21.12
C LEU A 217 13.66 -15.45 20.09
N VAL A 218 12.84 -15.82 19.11
CA VAL A 218 13.24 -16.70 18.01
C VAL A 218 14.37 -16.08 17.20
N GLY A 219 14.27 -14.79 16.89
CA GLY A 219 15.32 -14.03 16.20
C GLY A 219 16.64 -14.01 16.98
N LEU A 220 16.60 -13.70 18.28
CA LEU A 220 17.77 -13.68 19.15
C LEU A 220 18.40 -15.07 19.28
N ALA A 221 17.59 -16.13 19.42
CA ALA A 221 18.07 -17.50 19.43
C ALA A 221 18.76 -17.87 18.11
N ALA A 222 18.19 -17.48 16.97
CA ALA A 222 18.80 -17.71 15.66
C ALA A 222 20.15 -16.97 15.51
N LEU A 223 20.23 -15.73 15.98
CA LEU A 223 21.49 -14.95 15.98
C LEU A 223 22.55 -15.59 16.87
N TRP A 224 22.17 -16.02 18.08
CA TRP A 224 23.07 -16.71 18.99
C TRP A 224 23.57 -18.03 18.40
N LEU A 225 22.68 -18.85 17.85
CA LEU A 225 23.03 -20.11 17.19
C LEU A 225 23.98 -19.88 16.02
N ALA A 226 23.73 -18.86 15.18
CA ALA A 226 24.61 -18.51 14.07
C ALA A 226 26.02 -18.12 14.58
N TRP A 227 26.12 -17.30 15.62
CA TRP A 227 27.40 -16.91 16.21
C TRP A 227 28.14 -18.08 16.87
N ALA A 228 27.40 -18.95 17.57
CA ALA A 228 27.93 -20.11 18.27
C ALA A 228 28.27 -21.28 17.33
N LEU A 229 27.79 -21.25 16.09
CA LEU A 229 27.87 -22.35 15.12
C LEU A 229 29.24 -23.04 15.00
N PRO A 230 30.38 -22.31 14.96
CA PRO A 230 31.70 -22.94 14.85
C PRO A 230 32.21 -23.61 16.13
N ARG A 231 31.51 -23.45 17.26
CA ARG A 231 31.87 -24.06 18.55
C ARG A 231 31.27 -25.45 18.75
N PHE A 232 30.28 -25.81 17.94
CA PHE A 232 29.64 -27.11 18.00
C PHE A 232 30.42 -28.16 17.19
N SER A 233 30.18 -29.44 17.50
CA SER A 233 30.71 -30.55 16.70
C SER A 233 30.15 -30.50 15.27
N PRO A 234 30.83 -31.05 14.25
CA PRO A 234 30.37 -31.01 12.86
C PRO A 234 28.93 -31.51 12.68
N THR A 235 28.56 -32.59 13.37
CA THR A 235 27.21 -33.16 13.35
C THR A 235 26.17 -32.21 13.93
N SER A 236 26.45 -31.61 15.08
CA SER A 236 25.55 -30.65 15.72
C SER A 236 25.44 -29.37 14.91
N SER A 237 26.54 -28.85 14.36
CA SER A 237 26.52 -27.69 13.46
C SER A 237 25.69 -27.96 12.21
N HIS A 238 25.74 -29.18 11.65
CA HIS A 238 24.88 -29.56 10.53
C HIS A 238 23.39 -29.55 10.91
N ARG A 239 23.03 -30.12 12.06
CA ARG A 239 21.64 -30.13 12.56
C ARG A 239 21.10 -28.73 12.83
N ILE A 240 21.89 -27.88 13.52
CA ILE A 240 21.52 -26.48 13.79
C ILE A 240 21.28 -25.73 12.49
N ARG A 241 22.16 -25.91 11.52
CA ARG A 241 22.02 -25.31 10.19
C ARG A 241 20.75 -25.77 9.49
N LEU A 242 20.49 -27.08 9.45
CA LEU A 242 19.26 -27.60 8.86
C LEU A 242 18.03 -27.00 9.56
N GLY A 243 18.04 -26.90 10.89
CA GLY A 243 17.00 -26.23 11.67
C GLY A 243 16.80 -24.77 11.25
N LEU A 244 17.87 -23.98 11.16
CA LEU A 244 17.80 -22.58 10.70
C LEU A 244 17.25 -22.46 9.26
N LEU A 245 17.59 -23.39 8.36
CA LEU A 245 17.03 -23.42 7.00
C LEU A 245 15.55 -23.78 6.99
N VAL A 246 15.14 -24.75 7.81
CA VAL A 246 13.73 -25.12 7.97
C VAL A 246 12.95 -23.93 8.51
N THR A 247 13.45 -23.25 9.55
CA THR A 247 12.82 -22.03 10.08
C THR A 247 12.72 -20.94 9.01
N ALA A 248 13.78 -20.70 8.24
CA ALA A 248 13.75 -19.73 7.14
C ALA A 248 12.77 -20.13 6.02
N GLY A 249 12.64 -21.42 5.71
CA GLY A 249 11.68 -21.96 4.75
C GLY A 249 10.24 -21.79 5.23
N LEU A 250 9.95 -22.09 6.50
CA LEU A 250 8.64 -21.84 7.12
C LEU A 250 8.32 -20.34 7.10
N TYR A 251 9.28 -19.47 7.43
CA TYR A 251 9.10 -18.03 7.33
C TYR A 251 8.79 -17.58 5.90
N ALA A 252 9.47 -18.14 4.90
CA ALA A 252 9.20 -17.84 3.49
C ALA A 252 7.80 -18.29 3.06
N ILE A 253 7.30 -19.41 3.57
CA ILE A 253 5.90 -19.85 3.35
C ILE A 253 4.92 -18.83 3.95
N LEU A 254 5.16 -18.36 5.18
CA LEU A 254 4.32 -17.33 5.81
C LEU A 254 4.35 -16.02 5.02
N THR A 255 5.53 -15.58 4.57
CA THR A 255 5.65 -14.43 3.66
C THR A 255 4.83 -14.63 2.38
N GLY A 256 4.87 -15.83 1.79
CA GLY A 256 4.07 -16.16 0.60
C GLY A 256 2.56 -16.12 0.87
N LEU A 257 2.12 -16.62 2.03
CA LEU A 257 0.72 -16.53 2.47
C LEU A 257 0.31 -15.06 2.66
N GLY A 258 1.12 -14.24 3.32
CA GLY A 258 0.82 -12.82 3.49
C GLY A 258 0.79 -12.04 2.16
N LEU A 259 1.60 -12.46 1.19
CA LEU A 259 1.65 -11.81 -0.12
C LEU A 259 0.45 -12.16 -1.02
N PHE A 260 0.10 -13.45 -1.10
CA PHE A 260 -0.90 -13.94 -2.07
C PHE A 260 -2.24 -14.32 -1.45
N TRP A 261 -2.31 -14.55 -0.15
CA TRP A 261 -3.50 -14.98 0.58
C TRP A 261 -3.64 -14.23 1.93
N PRO A 262 -3.63 -12.88 1.91
CA PRO A 262 -3.67 -12.07 3.12
C PRO A 262 -4.99 -12.25 3.88
N GLN A 263 -4.92 -12.11 5.20
CA GLN A 263 -6.10 -12.07 6.07
C GLN A 263 -6.63 -10.64 6.20
N THR A 264 -7.93 -10.46 6.04
CA THR A 264 -8.62 -9.19 6.26
C THR A 264 -8.93 -8.98 7.74
N ASP A 265 -9.22 -7.74 8.13
CA ASP A 265 -9.66 -7.39 9.49
C ASP A 265 -10.91 -8.17 9.93
N SER A 266 -11.77 -8.55 8.98
CA SER A 266 -12.94 -9.41 9.21
C SER A 266 -12.62 -10.90 9.36
N GLY A 267 -11.35 -11.29 9.29
CA GLY A 267 -10.88 -12.67 9.38
C GLY A 267 -11.02 -13.48 8.09
N SER A 268 -11.60 -12.91 7.03
CA SER A 268 -11.69 -13.57 5.72
C SER A 268 -10.34 -13.58 5.01
N ARG A 269 -10.10 -14.57 4.17
CA ARG A 269 -8.90 -14.64 3.32
C ARG A 269 -9.31 -14.82 1.87
N HIS A 270 -8.64 -14.11 0.98
CA HIS A 270 -8.90 -14.18 -0.46
C HIS A 270 -7.57 -14.24 -1.23
N LEU A 271 -7.55 -15.03 -2.31
CA LEU A 271 -6.42 -15.02 -3.23
C LEU A 271 -6.32 -13.63 -3.85
N ARG A 272 -5.14 -13.04 -3.80
CA ARG A 272 -4.86 -11.72 -4.35
C ARG A 272 -3.55 -11.76 -5.11
N TRP A 273 -3.54 -11.12 -6.28
CA TRP A 273 -2.29 -10.76 -6.93
C TRP A 273 -1.85 -9.36 -6.45
N PRO A 274 -0.58 -9.14 -6.07
CA PRO A 274 -0.09 -7.84 -5.60
C PRO A 274 -0.08 -6.82 -6.74
N ALA A 275 -1.23 -6.20 -6.99
CA ALA A 275 -1.48 -5.17 -7.98
C ALA A 275 -2.04 -3.88 -7.37
N GLY A 276 -2.05 -3.78 -6.03
CA GLY A 276 -2.47 -2.59 -5.32
C GLY A 276 -1.49 -1.42 -5.51
N ARG A 277 -1.87 -0.23 -5.04
CA ARG A 277 -1.14 1.02 -5.32
C ARG A 277 0.28 1.05 -4.74
N GLY A 278 0.44 0.45 -3.57
CA GLY A 278 1.71 0.26 -2.86
C GLY A 278 2.50 -0.98 -3.31
N ASP A 279 1.91 -1.84 -4.15
CA ASP A 279 2.58 -3.04 -4.67
C ASP A 279 3.56 -2.70 -5.81
N TRP A 280 4.25 -3.72 -6.30
CA TRP A 280 5.12 -3.61 -7.46
C TRP A 280 4.33 -3.31 -8.74
N ARG A 281 4.79 -2.31 -9.48
CA ARG A 281 4.25 -1.91 -10.77
C ARG A 281 5.08 -2.54 -11.87
N LEU A 282 4.44 -3.39 -12.66
CA LEU A 282 4.99 -3.92 -13.91
C LEU A 282 4.76 -2.90 -15.03
N GLY A 283 5.80 -2.61 -15.81
CA GLY A 283 5.74 -1.72 -16.97
C GLY A 283 7.04 -0.95 -17.18
N SER A 284 7.31 -0.60 -18.44
CA SER A 284 8.50 0.18 -18.79
C SER A 284 8.37 1.62 -18.29
N ILE A 285 9.40 2.11 -17.58
CA ILE A 285 9.48 3.51 -17.13
C ILE A 285 9.84 4.45 -18.30
N VAL A 286 10.35 3.88 -19.40
CA VAL A 286 10.82 4.62 -20.58
C VAL A 286 9.70 4.80 -21.60
N SER A 287 8.62 4.03 -21.50
CA SER A 287 7.46 4.23 -22.37
C SER A 287 6.74 5.51 -21.92
N PRO A 288 6.72 6.57 -22.74
CA PRO A 288 5.98 7.77 -22.39
C PRO A 288 4.51 7.36 -22.21
N ALA A 289 3.92 7.70 -21.07
CA ALA A 289 2.47 7.75 -20.99
C ALA A 289 1.99 8.58 -22.19
N PRO A 290 0.93 8.16 -22.91
CA PRO A 290 0.42 8.92 -24.03
C PRO A 290 0.18 10.35 -23.53
N ALA A 291 0.96 11.29 -24.06
CA ALA A 291 0.99 12.65 -23.57
C ALA A 291 -0.42 13.23 -23.71
N SER A 292 -1.09 13.45 -22.58
CA SER A 292 -2.25 14.34 -22.55
C SER A 292 -1.77 15.72 -23.03
N PRO A 293 -2.43 16.34 -24.02
CA PRO A 293 -2.05 17.67 -24.47
C PRO A 293 -2.21 18.65 -23.30
N GLY A 294 -1.09 19.12 -22.73
CA GLY A 294 -1.08 20.04 -21.59
C GLY A 294 -0.38 19.55 -20.33
N ALA A 295 0.26 18.37 -20.33
CA ALA A 295 1.16 17.93 -19.25
C ALA A 295 2.49 18.73 -19.28
N SER A 296 2.42 20.03 -19.04
CA SER A 296 3.59 20.86 -18.71
C SER A 296 4.09 20.51 -17.31
N HIS A 297 5.35 20.89 -17.01
CA HIS A 297 6.08 20.78 -15.73
C HIS A 297 5.40 21.47 -14.53
N HIS A 298 4.09 21.36 -14.38
CA HIS A 298 3.38 21.89 -13.22
C HIS A 298 3.72 21.03 -12.00
N PRO A 299 3.97 21.67 -10.84
CA PRO A 299 4.13 20.95 -9.59
C PRO A 299 2.88 20.10 -9.36
N VAL A 300 3.07 18.86 -8.95
CA VAL A 300 1.97 17.94 -8.65
C VAL A 300 1.08 18.60 -7.58
N PRO A 301 -0.22 18.83 -7.83
CA PRO A 301 -1.10 19.42 -6.84
C PRO A 301 -1.13 18.56 -5.58
N VAL A 302 -1.13 19.21 -4.42
CA VAL A 302 -1.26 18.54 -3.11
C VAL A 302 -2.58 19.00 -2.51
N VAL A 303 -3.48 18.04 -2.26
CA VAL A 303 -4.79 18.30 -1.68
C VAL A 303 -4.94 17.44 -0.43
N LEU A 304 -5.37 18.02 0.69
CA LEU A 304 -5.43 17.33 1.99
C LEU A 304 -4.10 16.63 2.39
N GLY A 305 -2.96 17.24 2.05
CA GLY A 305 -1.63 16.70 2.38
C GLY A 305 -1.20 15.50 1.52
N ARG A 306 -1.96 15.11 0.50
CA ARG A 306 -1.60 14.03 -0.43
C ARG A 306 -1.44 14.54 -1.88
N PRO A 307 -0.48 14.01 -2.64
CA PRO A 307 -0.35 14.27 -4.08
C PRO A 307 -1.60 13.84 -4.85
N GLU A 308 -2.08 14.69 -5.75
CA GLU A 308 -3.29 14.52 -6.55
C GLU A 308 -2.94 14.55 -8.05
N GLY A 309 -2.44 13.42 -8.56
CA GLY A 309 -2.07 13.26 -9.96
C GLY A 309 -3.24 13.39 -10.95
N CYS A 310 -4.48 13.17 -10.51
CA CYS A 310 -5.65 13.35 -11.38
C CYS A 310 -5.74 14.80 -11.89
N LEU A 311 -5.38 15.77 -11.06
CA LEU A 311 -5.39 17.19 -11.41
C LEU A 311 -4.31 17.60 -12.40
N VAL A 312 -3.32 16.76 -12.68
CA VAL A 312 -2.35 17.02 -13.76
C VAL A 312 -3.05 17.01 -15.12
N CYS A 313 -4.03 16.13 -15.33
CA CYS A 313 -4.82 16.05 -16.57
C CYS A 313 -6.22 16.67 -16.44
N HIS A 314 -6.81 16.66 -15.25
CA HIS A 314 -8.20 17.11 -14.98
C HIS A 314 -8.28 18.44 -14.20
N SER A 315 -7.29 19.32 -14.34
CA SER A 315 -7.25 20.64 -13.67
C SER A 315 -8.38 21.60 -14.04
N LYS A 316 -9.11 21.34 -15.13
CA LYS A 316 -10.16 22.25 -15.66
C LYS A 316 -11.58 21.85 -15.27
N ILE A 317 -11.75 20.86 -14.39
CA ILE A 317 -13.07 20.44 -13.92
C ILE A 317 -13.69 21.55 -13.05
N THR A 318 -14.93 21.92 -13.35
CA THR A 318 -15.69 22.97 -12.64
C THR A 318 -17.07 22.46 -12.25
N GLY A 319 -17.89 23.27 -11.56
CA GLY A 319 -19.28 22.96 -11.25
C GLY A 319 -19.51 22.36 -9.85
N LEU A 320 -18.47 21.86 -9.19
CA LEU A 320 -18.54 21.42 -7.79
C LEU A 320 -18.63 22.62 -6.83
N GLY A 321 -19.40 22.45 -5.76
CA GLY A 321 -19.51 23.43 -4.68
C GLY A 321 -18.22 23.56 -3.85
N ASP A 322 -18.14 24.60 -3.02
CA ASP A 322 -16.90 25.01 -2.37
C ASP A 322 -16.19 23.92 -1.57
N SER A 323 -16.94 23.10 -0.83
CA SER A 323 -16.42 21.99 0.00
C SER A 323 -16.07 20.73 -0.80
N HIS A 324 -16.56 20.62 -2.03
CA HIS A 324 -16.37 19.45 -2.90
C HIS A 324 -15.50 19.75 -4.13
N ARG A 325 -15.01 20.99 -4.28
CA ARG A 325 -14.17 21.35 -5.41
C ARG A 325 -12.87 20.53 -5.40
N PRO A 326 -12.30 20.18 -6.57
CA PRO A 326 -11.10 19.35 -6.63
C PRO A 326 -9.89 19.96 -5.89
N GLU A 327 -9.79 21.28 -5.79
CA GLU A 327 -8.72 21.96 -5.04
C GLU A 327 -8.86 21.79 -3.51
N ALA A 328 -10.07 21.54 -3.01
CA ALA A 328 -10.34 21.39 -1.58
C ALA A 328 -10.15 19.95 -1.10
N ILE A 329 -10.66 18.97 -1.85
CA ILE A 329 -10.68 17.56 -1.43
C ILE A 329 -10.03 16.58 -2.41
N GLY A 330 -9.66 17.01 -3.62
CA GLY A 330 -9.09 16.16 -4.66
C GLY A 330 -10.14 15.30 -5.35
N CYS A 331 -9.82 14.80 -6.54
CA CYS A 331 -10.72 13.91 -7.28
C CYS A 331 -10.79 12.53 -6.61
N ALA A 332 -9.65 12.06 -6.11
CA ALA A 332 -9.50 10.69 -5.66
C ALA A 332 -10.13 10.41 -4.28
N SER A 333 -10.46 11.46 -3.51
CA SER A 333 -11.28 11.33 -2.29
C SER A 333 -12.66 10.73 -2.57
N CYS A 334 -13.25 11.08 -3.71
CA CYS A 334 -14.58 10.61 -4.10
C CYS A 334 -14.46 9.46 -5.07
N HIS A 335 -13.65 9.61 -6.12
CA HIS A 335 -13.63 8.67 -7.22
C HIS A 335 -12.54 7.60 -7.11
N GLY A 336 -11.68 7.60 -6.08
CA GLY A 336 -10.55 6.69 -6.03
C GLY A 336 -9.57 6.93 -7.19
N GLY A 337 -9.08 5.86 -7.83
CA GLY A 337 -8.07 5.96 -8.90
C GLY A 337 -6.64 6.30 -8.45
N ASN A 338 -5.65 5.80 -9.18
CA ASN A 338 -4.19 5.98 -9.09
C ASN A 338 -3.61 7.41 -9.04
N THR A 339 -3.50 8.11 -7.90
CA THR A 339 -2.97 9.51 -7.91
C THR A 339 -1.46 9.65 -8.12
N THR A 340 -0.71 8.54 -8.12
CA THR A 340 0.76 8.55 -8.22
C THR A 340 1.26 8.00 -9.56
N THR A 341 0.41 8.00 -10.58
CA THR A 341 0.75 7.64 -11.95
C THR A 341 -0.03 8.50 -12.95
N LEU A 342 0.59 8.81 -14.10
CA LEU A 342 -0.05 9.52 -15.21
C LEU A 342 -0.44 8.60 -16.37
N ASP A 343 -0.24 7.30 -16.20
CA ASP A 343 -0.70 6.30 -17.16
C ASP A 343 -2.20 6.08 -16.98
N ALA A 344 -3.00 6.35 -18.02
CA ALA A 344 -4.46 6.42 -17.91
C ALA A 344 -5.07 5.13 -17.35
N ASP A 345 -4.62 3.95 -17.80
CA ASP A 345 -5.16 2.67 -17.36
C ASP A 345 -4.89 2.43 -15.87
N ARG A 346 -3.67 2.71 -15.40
CA ARG A 346 -3.32 2.59 -13.98
C ARG A 346 -3.87 3.72 -13.10
N ALA A 347 -4.03 4.92 -13.67
CA ALA A 347 -4.62 6.06 -12.98
C ALA A 347 -6.12 5.85 -12.76
N HIS A 348 -6.81 5.25 -13.72
CA HIS A 348 -8.25 4.98 -13.63
C HIS A 348 -8.59 3.61 -13.02
N ALA A 349 -7.60 2.75 -12.78
CA ALA A 349 -7.82 1.50 -12.06
C ALA A 349 -8.40 1.75 -10.66
N GLU A 350 -9.37 0.93 -10.26
CA GLU A 350 -10.08 1.04 -8.97
C GLU A 350 -10.80 2.38 -8.76
N MET A 351 -11.23 3.05 -9.86
CA MET A 351 -12.09 4.22 -9.73
C MET A 351 -13.55 3.85 -9.43
N ILE A 352 -14.15 4.60 -8.52
CA ILE A 352 -15.57 4.55 -8.20
C ILE A 352 -16.30 5.51 -9.12
N ARG A 353 -17.16 4.96 -9.98
CA ARG A 353 -17.89 5.73 -10.99
C ARG A 353 -18.93 6.67 -10.36
N ILE A 354 -19.64 6.21 -9.32
CA ILE A 354 -20.77 6.92 -8.71
C ILE A 354 -20.60 6.88 -7.18
N PRO A 355 -19.85 7.83 -6.60
CA PRO A 355 -19.37 7.74 -5.23
C PRO A 355 -20.47 7.82 -4.16
N GLY A 356 -21.58 8.49 -4.44
CA GLY A 356 -22.69 8.62 -3.49
C GLY A 356 -23.60 7.40 -3.34
N ASN A 357 -23.41 6.32 -4.12
CA ASN A 357 -24.13 5.06 -3.91
C ASN A 357 -23.92 4.59 -2.46
N LEU A 358 -24.95 4.12 -1.76
CA LEU A 358 -24.79 3.69 -0.36
C LEU A 358 -23.82 2.51 -0.19
N SER A 359 -23.58 1.70 -1.23
CA SER A 359 -22.56 0.65 -1.23
C SER A 359 -21.13 1.21 -1.27
N ASP A 360 -20.95 2.36 -1.90
CA ASP A 360 -19.65 3.01 -2.10
C ASP A 360 -19.37 4.10 -1.05
N ALA A 361 -20.43 4.68 -0.49
CA ALA A 361 -20.38 5.74 0.51
C ALA A 361 -19.46 5.44 1.73
N PRO A 362 -19.37 4.21 2.27
CA PRO A 362 -18.39 3.88 3.32
C PRO A 362 -16.93 4.14 2.93
N HIS A 363 -16.65 4.21 1.63
CA HIS A 363 -15.33 4.39 1.04
C HIS A 363 -15.12 5.78 0.42
N THR A 364 -16.17 6.60 0.33
CA THR A 364 -16.16 7.92 -0.30
C THR A 364 -16.69 8.98 0.67
N CYS A 365 -17.99 9.27 0.67
CA CYS A 365 -18.60 10.32 1.47
C CYS A 365 -18.52 10.06 2.99
N GLY A 366 -18.52 8.79 3.41
CA GLY A 366 -18.55 8.36 4.81
C GLY A 366 -17.16 8.14 5.44
N THR A 367 -16.08 8.53 4.76
CA THR A 367 -14.72 8.40 5.33
C THR A 367 -14.45 9.44 6.41
N ALA A 368 -13.43 9.19 7.23
CA ALA A 368 -12.92 10.18 8.17
C ALA A 368 -12.48 11.46 7.43
N GLY A 369 -12.84 12.62 7.98
CA GLY A 369 -12.65 13.93 7.33
C GLY A 369 -13.75 14.33 6.35
N CYS A 370 -14.76 13.47 6.12
CA CYS A 370 -15.96 13.77 5.35
C CYS A 370 -17.21 13.61 6.25
N HIS A 371 -18.20 12.82 5.83
CA HIS A 371 -19.49 12.63 6.53
C HIS A 371 -19.54 11.31 7.32
N SER A 372 -18.49 10.99 8.08
CA SER A 372 -18.35 9.72 8.80
C SER A 372 -19.44 9.44 9.83
N GLU A 373 -20.03 10.47 10.43
CA GLU A 373 -21.13 10.34 11.38
C GLU A 373 -22.52 10.30 10.73
N ILE A 374 -22.63 10.77 9.47
CA ILE A 374 -23.91 10.86 8.77
C ILE A 374 -24.26 9.53 8.11
N LEU A 375 -23.28 8.85 7.50
CA LEU A 375 -23.53 7.59 6.80
C LEU A 375 -24.23 6.54 7.68
N PRO A 376 -23.76 6.24 8.92
CA PRO A 376 -24.46 5.28 9.79
C PRO A 376 -25.90 5.71 10.14
N ARG A 377 -26.18 7.02 10.17
CA ARG A 377 -27.53 7.54 10.43
C ARG A 377 -28.43 7.35 9.21
N VAL A 378 -27.90 7.57 8.01
CA VAL A 378 -28.61 7.33 6.75
C VAL A 378 -28.93 5.84 6.62
N GLU A 379 -27.96 4.95 6.81
CA GLU A 379 -28.17 3.50 6.68
C GLU A 379 -29.19 2.95 7.67
N ARG A 380 -29.29 3.51 8.88
CA ARG A 380 -30.26 3.12 9.91
C ARG A 380 -31.61 3.85 9.79
N SER A 381 -31.76 4.75 8.83
CA SER A 381 -33.00 5.53 8.69
C SER A 381 -34.17 4.69 8.19
N ILE A 382 -35.40 5.14 8.46
CA ILE A 382 -36.62 4.50 7.95
C ILE A 382 -36.62 4.48 6.41
N MET A 383 -36.08 5.52 5.78
CA MET A 383 -35.98 5.65 4.32
C MET A 383 -34.93 4.74 3.69
N ALA A 384 -33.91 4.30 4.43
CA ALA A 384 -32.91 3.35 3.92
C ALA A 384 -33.29 1.89 4.22
N THR A 385 -33.87 1.65 5.40
CA THR A 385 -34.24 0.29 5.83
C THR A 385 -35.55 -0.19 5.21
N PHE A 386 -36.52 0.70 4.98
CA PHE A 386 -37.88 0.37 4.54
C PHE A 386 -38.64 -0.59 5.47
N SER A 387 -38.17 -0.72 6.72
CA SER A 387 -38.54 -1.79 7.65
C SER A 387 -40.04 -1.88 7.92
N GLY A 388 -40.68 -0.76 8.27
CA GLY A 388 -42.11 -0.73 8.58
C GLY A 388 -42.99 -1.12 7.39
N VAL A 389 -42.60 -0.76 6.16
CA VAL A 389 -43.36 -1.13 4.95
C VAL A 389 -43.22 -2.63 4.68
N ILE A 390 -42.02 -3.19 4.89
CA ILE A 390 -41.78 -4.63 4.74
C ILE A 390 -42.65 -5.42 5.72
N ASP A 391 -42.68 -5.03 6.99
CA ASP A 391 -43.47 -5.70 8.01
C ASP A 391 -44.97 -5.66 7.70
N VAL A 392 -45.51 -4.49 7.36
CA VAL A 392 -46.93 -4.35 7.03
C VAL A 392 -47.28 -5.16 5.79
N ASN A 393 -46.44 -5.12 4.75
CA ASN A 393 -46.66 -5.85 3.52
C ASN A 393 -46.66 -7.37 3.77
N ARG A 394 -45.71 -7.90 4.55
CA ARG A 394 -45.69 -9.33 4.93
C ARG A 394 -46.95 -9.75 5.67
N ARG A 395 -47.43 -8.95 6.63
CA ARG A 395 -48.69 -9.22 7.35
C ARG A 395 -49.89 -9.26 6.41
N ILE A 396 -49.98 -8.35 5.44
CA ILE A 396 -51.08 -8.32 4.45
C ILE A 396 -51.09 -9.58 3.58
N PHE A 397 -49.91 -10.09 3.22
CA PHE A 397 -49.78 -11.34 2.46
C PHE A 397 -49.92 -12.60 3.33
N GLY A 398 -50.19 -12.46 4.63
CA GLY A 398 -50.33 -13.58 5.56
C GLY A 398 -49.00 -14.27 5.92
N GLU A 399 -47.86 -13.62 5.66
CA GLU A 399 -46.54 -14.13 6.02
C GLU A 399 -46.25 -13.86 7.52
N PRO A 400 -45.64 -14.81 8.26
CA PRO A 400 -45.37 -14.64 9.67
C PRO A 400 -44.35 -13.52 9.92
N VAL A 401 -44.67 -12.60 10.82
CA VAL A 401 -43.78 -11.52 11.28
C VAL A 401 -43.57 -11.66 12.78
N ASP A 402 -42.33 -11.95 13.18
CA ASP A 402 -41.94 -12.04 14.59
C ASP A 402 -41.67 -10.63 15.15
N ALA A 403 -42.45 -10.21 16.15
CA ALA A 403 -42.29 -8.92 16.79
C ALA A 403 -41.02 -8.82 17.66
N ALA A 404 -40.41 -9.95 18.03
CA ALA A 404 -39.15 -10.00 18.77
C ALA A 404 -37.92 -10.01 17.85
N ALA A 405 -38.09 -10.20 16.54
CA ALA A 405 -36.98 -10.18 15.59
C ALA A 405 -36.47 -8.75 15.34
N PRO A 406 -35.19 -8.60 14.94
CA PRO A 406 -34.68 -7.31 14.47
C PRO A 406 -35.51 -6.75 13.30
N PRO A 407 -35.69 -5.42 13.19
CA PRO A 407 -36.43 -4.82 12.08
C PRO A 407 -35.87 -5.27 10.73
N PRO A 408 -36.73 -5.67 9.77
CA PRO A 408 -36.24 -6.13 8.48
C PRO A 408 -35.61 -4.99 7.68
N HIS A 409 -34.63 -5.34 6.84
CA HIS A 409 -34.02 -4.38 5.92
C HIS A 409 -34.37 -4.73 4.47
N VAL A 410 -34.63 -3.70 3.66
CA VAL A 410 -34.89 -3.83 2.22
C VAL A 410 -33.80 -4.57 1.42
N ARG A 411 -32.55 -4.58 1.91
CA ARG A 411 -31.42 -5.30 1.29
C ARG A 411 -31.49 -6.82 1.53
N GLU A 412 -32.31 -7.25 2.48
CA GLU A 412 -32.42 -8.64 2.92
C GLU A 412 -33.69 -9.34 2.40
N LEU A 413 -34.43 -8.68 1.49
CA LEU A 413 -35.62 -9.26 0.87
C LEU A 413 -35.27 -10.54 0.12
N LYS A 414 -36.05 -11.59 0.35
CA LYS A 414 -35.88 -12.93 -0.26
C LYS A 414 -36.81 -13.07 -1.46
N HIS A 415 -37.51 -14.19 -1.64
CA HIS A 415 -38.38 -14.42 -2.80
C HIS A 415 -39.81 -14.82 -2.42
N SER A 416 -40.27 -14.45 -1.23
CA SER A 416 -41.69 -14.63 -0.85
C SER A 416 -42.60 -13.74 -1.72
N ALA A 417 -43.91 -13.95 -1.64
CA ALA A 417 -44.88 -13.16 -2.40
C ALA A 417 -44.82 -11.69 -1.97
N ALA A 418 -44.75 -11.43 -0.65
CA ALA A 418 -44.61 -10.10 -0.10
C ALA A 418 -43.30 -9.43 -0.55
N ASP A 419 -42.16 -10.12 -0.40
CA ASP A 419 -40.86 -9.55 -0.76
C ASP A 419 -40.77 -9.29 -2.27
N SER A 420 -41.36 -10.16 -3.10
CA SER A 420 -41.39 -10.01 -4.56
C SER A 420 -42.26 -8.83 -4.99
N HIS A 421 -43.39 -8.61 -4.33
CA HIS A 421 -44.23 -7.43 -4.53
C HIS A 421 -43.43 -6.13 -4.30
N LEU A 422 -42.65 -6.05 -3.22
CA LEU A 422 -41.84 -4.87 -2.94
C LEU A 422 -40.68 -4.70 -3.94
N ARG A 423 -40.00 -5.78 -4.33
CA ARG A 423 -38.94 -5.76 -5.35
C ARG A 423 -39.40 -5.21 -6.70
N GLN A 424 -40.63 -5.53 -7.11
CA GLN A 424 -41.19 -5.08 -8.37
C GLN A 424 -41.72 -3.64 -8.33
N LEU A 425 -41.97 -3.08 -7.14
CA LEU A 425 -42.51 -1.74 -6.96
C LEU A 425 -41.50 -0.78 -6.34
N CYS A 426 -41.57 -0.59 -5.01
CA CYS A 426 -40.83 0.47 -4.33
C CYS A 426 -39.32 0.21 -4.35
N VAL A 427 -38.91 -1.05 -4.29
CA VAL A 427 -37.53 -1.44 -4.07
C VAL A 427 -36.70 -1.32 -5.34
N SER A 428 -37.30 -1.37 -6.54
CA SER A 428 -36.59 -1.16 -7.81
C SER A 428 -35.98 0.24 -7.94
N CYS A 429 -36.48 1.22 -7.18
CA CYS A 429 -36.02 2.62 -7.20
C CYS A 429 -35.66 3.17 -5.82
N HIS A 430 -35.57 2.30 -4.81
CA HIS A 430 -35.36 2.71 -3.42
C HIS A 430 -33.99 3.36 -3.22
N LEU A 431 -33.83 4.15 -2.15
CA LEU A 431 -32.61 4.94 -1.86
C LEU A 431 -31.31 4.12 -1.98
N GLY A 432 -31.34 2.88 -1.50
CA GLY A 432 -30.19 1.97 -1.51
C GLY A 432 -29.93 1.23 -2.82
N GLN A 433 -30.77 1.39 -3.85
CA GLN A 433 -30.49 0.82 -5.17
C GLN A 433 -29.29 1.54 -5.79
N PRO A 434 -28.34 0.79 -6.39
CA PRO A 434 -27.19 1.40 -7.02
C PRO A 434 -27.63 2.13 -8.28
N LYS A 435 -27.16 3.37 -8.43
CA LYS A 435 -27.21 4.06 -9.71
C LYS A 435 -26.03 3.58 -10.54
N GLU A 436 -26.28 3.16 -11.77
CA GLU A 436 -25.27 2.57 -12.67
C GLU A 436 -24.84 3.52 -13.81
N ALA A 437 -25.71 4.46 -14.17
CA ALA A 437 -25.51 5.41 -15.25
C ALA A 437 -25.36 6.85 -14.73
N TRP A 438 -24.59 7.65 -15.47
CA TRP A 438 -24.49 9.09 -15.24
C TRP A 438 -25.81 9.80 -15.55
N GLY A 439 -25.91 11.06 -15.14
CA GLY A 439 -27.07 11.89 -15.42
C GLY A 439 -28.00 12.10 -14.22
N PRO A 440 -28.98 13.02 -14.38
CA PRO A 440 -29.89 13.39 -13.31
C PRO A 440 -30.70 12.21 -12.80
N ILE A 441 -31.25 12.36 -11.60
CA ILE A 441 -32.17 11.39 -11.00
C ILE A 441 -33.54 11.54 -11.67
N GLY A 442 -33.88 10.58 -12.53
CA GLY A 442 -35.14 10.49 -13.25
C GLY A 442 -35.86 9.18 -12.94
N GLN A 443 -36.98 8.87 -13.60
CA GLN A 443 -37.73 7.62 -13.36
C GLN A 443 -36.90 6.35 -13.55
N GLU A 444 -36.01 6.35 -14.54
CA GLU A 444 -35.18 5.20 -14.90
C GLU A 444 -33.83 5.12 -14.17
N SER A 445 -33.43 6.18 -13.45
CA SER A 445 -32.08 6.32 -12.88
C SER A 445 -32.07 6.56 -11.37
N ARG A 446 -33.22 6.27 -10.72
CA ARG A 446 -33.49 6.41 -9.27
C ARG A 446 -32.54 5.57 -8.41
N GLY A 447 -32.60 5.82 -7.10
CA GLY A 447 -31.61 5.30 -6.15
C GLY A 447 -30.36 6.17 -6.15
N GLY A 448 -29.21 5.57 -5.90
CA GLY A 448 -27.94 6.27 -5.88
C GLY A 448 -27.51 6.79 -4.51
N GLY A 449 -28.19 6.39 -3.43
CA GLY A 449 -27.86 6.76 -2.06
C GLY A 449 -27.83 8.26 -1.83
N CYS A 450 -26.69 8.79 -1.42
CA CYS A 450 -26.49 10.23 -1.20
C CYS A 450 -26.80 11.05 -2.48
N ASN A 451 -26.52 10.49 -3.66
CA ASN A 451 -26.77 11.16 -4.93
C ASN A 451 -28.27 11.35 -5.22
N ALA A 452 -29.15 10.54 -4.62
CA ALA A 452 -30.58 10.62 -4.84
C ALA A 452 -31.16 11.99 -4.46
N CYS A 453 -30.53 12.66 -3.48
CA CYS A 453 -30.98 13.95 -2.95
C CYS A 453 -29.95 15.07 -3.15
N HIS A 454 -28.65 14.75 -3.14
CA HIS A 454 -27.60 15.77 -3.18
C HIS A 454 -27.04 16.03 -4.58
N LEU A 455 -27.23 15.13 -5.55
CA LEU A 455 -26.64 15.32 -6.88
C LEU A 455 -27.49 16.25 -7.73
N THR A 456 -26.98 17.45 -8.00
CA THR A 456 -27.67 18.46 -8.81
C THR A 456 -26.96 18.67 -10.13
N TYR A 457 -27.70 18.54 -11.23
CA TYR A 457 -27.20 18.83 -12.57
C TYR A 457 -27.62 20.25 -12.98
N SER A 458 -26.65 21.16 -13.04
CA SER A 458 -26.88 22.48 -13.64
C SER A 458 -27.11 22.34 -15.15
N PRO A 459 -27.73 23.32 -15.82
CA PRO A 459 -27.89 23.30 -17.28
C PRO A 459 -26.56 23.07 -18.03
N ALA A 460 -25.46 23.66 -17.54
CA ALA A 460 -24.13 23.47 -18.11
C ALA A 460 -23.58 22.05 -17.90
N ALA A 461 -23.84 21.42 -16.74
CA ALA A 461 -23.45 20.04 -16.47
C ALA A 461 -24.25 19.04 -17.34
N LEU A 462 -25.54 19.29 -17.54
CA LEU A 462 -26.39 18.50 -18.45
C LEU A 462 -25.86 18.58 -19.88
N GLU A 463 -25.64 19.78 -20.39
CA GLU A 463 -25.13 19.97 -21.75
C GLU A 463 -23.74 19.33 -21.93
N ALA A 464 -22.87 19.40 -20.92
CA ALA A 464 -21.57 18.73 -20.96
C ALA A 464 -21.69 17.20 -20.98
N LEU A 465 -22.64 16.63 -20.23
CA LEU A 465 -22.93 15.20 -20.24
C LEU A 465 -23.53 14.77 -21.59
N ASP A 466 -24.52 15.49 -22.11
CA ASP A 466 -25.18 15.18 -23.39
C ASP A 466 -24.18 15.18 -24.54
N ARG A 467 -23.23 16.14 -24.55
CA ARG A 467 -22.13 16.15 -25.53
C ARG A 467 -21.22 14.93 -25.39
N PHE A 468 -20.94 14.49 -24.17
CA PHE A 468 -20.13 13.30 -23.93
C PHE A 468 -20.85 12.01 -24.36
N GLU A 469 -22.14 11.89 -24.05
CA GLU A 469 -22.93 10.70 -24.35
C GLU A 469 -23.33 10.62 -25.83
N SER A 470 -23.47 11.74 -26.54
CA SER A 470 -23.70 11.75 -27.99
C SER A 470 -22.47 11.38 -28.81
N ALA A 471 -21.25 11.50 -28.26
CA ALA A 471 -20.04 11.07 -28.94
C ALA A 471 -19.98 9.52 -29.05
N PRO A 472 -19.48 8.95 -30.17
CA PRO A 472 -19.27 7.51 -30.29
C PRO A 472 -18.37 6.97 -29.17
N LEU A 473 -18.73 5.81 -28.60
CA LEU A 473 -17.99 5.19 -27.47
C LEU A 473 -16.47 5.12 -27.71
N LEU A 474 -16.04 4.75 -28.92
CA LEU A 474 -14.63 4.65 -29.31
C LEU A 474 -13.87 5.99 -29.29
N THR A 475 -14.59 7.11 -29.27
CA THR A 475 -14.05 8.47 -29.29
C THR A 475 -14.23 9.22 -27.96
N ARG A 476 -14.93 8.63 -26.97
CA ARG A 476 -15.14 9.20 -25.63
C ARG A 476 -13.86 9.13 -24.78
N LYS A 477 -12.87 9.96 -25.10
CA LYS A 477 -11.57 10.01 -24.41
C LYS A 477 -11.46 11.11 -23.35
N THR A 478 -12.35 12.10 -23.41
CA THR A 478 -12.33 13.25 -22.50
C THR A 478 -13.63 13.31 -21.72
N ILE A 479 -13.54 13.30 -20.39
CA ILE A 479 -14.71 13.43 -19.51
C ILE A 479 -15.34 14.83 -19.61
N PRO A 480 -16.62 15.00 -19.23
CA PRO A 480 -17.25 16.33 -19.15
C PRO A 480 -16.46 17.31 -18.29
N ALA A 481 -16.26 18.54 -18.77
CA ALA A 481 -15.51 19.58 -18.06
C ALA A 481 -16.31 20.25 -16.92
N VAL A 482 -17.64 20.11 -16.93
CA VAL A 482 -18.54 20.64 -15.91
C VAL A 482 -19.16 19.46 -15.18
N HIS A 483 -18.81 19.32 -13.90
CA HIS A 483 -19.30 18.27 -13.01
C HIS A 483 -20.64 18.68 -12.38
N PRO A 484 -21.56 17.75 -12.09
CA PRO A 484 -22.73 18.03 -11.25
C PRO A 484 -22.31 18.49 -9.84
N SER A 485 -23.12 19.32 -9.20
CA SER A 485 -22.82 19.87 -7.88
C SER A 485 -23.44 19.02 -6.75
N PHE A 486 -22.87 19.16 -5.56
CA PHE A 486 -23.39 18.65 -4.28
C PHE A 486 -23.79 19.82 -3.38
#